data_AF-A0A920VKM9-F1
#
_entry.id   AF-A0A920VKM9-F1
#
_cell.length_a   1.000
_cell.length_b   1.000
_cell.length_c   1.000
_cell.angle_alpha   90.00
_cell.angle_beta   90.00
_cell.angle_gamma   90.00
#
_symmetry.space_group_name_H-M   'P 1'
#
loop_
_entity.id
_entity.type
_entity.pdbx_description
1 polymer ?
#
loop_
_entity_poly.entity_id
_entity_poly.type
_entity_poly.pdbx_seq_one_letter_code
_entity_poly.pdbx_strand_id
1 'polypeptide(L)'
;MAIQSQRNDRARAIGLWLGLMSFIFLILFPIDGTNEAASKMAAVAVLMAIWWVTDSIPLFATALLPLVLFPMLGIMGGDAIAPIYFNDIIVLFIGGFMIALTMEKWNLHRRIALNIIHVVGSGPSRIILGFMIASAFLSMWISNTATAVMMVPIGLAIVLQIENDFGAEKTHSFSVGLMLGIAYACSVGGLMTLLGTPPNLSLVRIFEILFPDAPSIAFGQWIVLGVPIGVIMIGIIWVLITQVFYRTPRDLTVDRVVVDRERSQLGEMSFEEKVVLAVFTMFAILLVLRVDLNLGFASIPGWSRLLPFPEMVDDGTVAIAMAAILFLVPTRDRTKGHKRIMGPDVIPRLPWNIVLLFGGGFALAAGLQQTGLATMIGEQLQALGNLPTFAMIMLTCVMITFLTELTSNTATTEMILPVLAAVAVVTGTHPLLLMIPATISASCAFMMPVATPPNAIVFGSERISIEEMVRIGIFLNLIGVLVITAIVLLVGTTVFGIDPSMVPDWANSMAAGPDG
;
A
#
# COMPACT_ATOMS: atom_id res chain seq x y z
N MET A 1 9.86 6.29 24.83
CA MET A 1 10.65 5.49 23.86
C MET A 1 11.43 4.33 24.49
N ALA A 2 12.29 4.53 25.50
CA ALA A 2 13.15 3.44 26.04
C ALA A 2 12.38 2.23 26.63
N ILE A 3 11.33 2.46 27.43
CA ILE A 3 10.50 1.38 28.02
C ILE A 3 9.72 0.60 26.95
N GLN A 4 9.30 1.27 25.88
CA GLN A 4 8.59 0.68 24.74
C GLN A 4 9.55 -0.14 23.84
N SER A 5 10.81 0.30 23.70
CA SER A 5 11.86 -0.46 23.02
C SER A 5 12.19 -1.77 23.76
N GLN A 6 12.32 -1.74 25.09
CA GLN A 6 12.57 -2.96 25.89
C GLN A 6 11.40 -3.96 25.87
N ARG A 7 10.15 -3.48 25.75
CA ARG A 7 8.97 -4.35 25.65
C ARG A 7 8.90 -5.06 24.29
N ASN A 8 9.32 -4.38 23.21
CA ASN A 8 9.44 -4.97 21.89
C ASN A 8 10.52 -6.06 21.84
N ASP A 9 11.65 -5.87 22.52
CA ASP A 9 12.74 -6.86 22.48
C ASP A 9 12.35 -8.21 23.11
N ARG A 10 11.54 -8.20 24.18
CA ARG A 10 10.99 -9.44 24.76
C ARG A 10 10.00 -10.12 23.82
N ALA A 11 9.10 -9.37 23.21
CA ALA A 11 8.13 -9.93 22.25
C ALA A 11 8.84 -10.55 21.03
N ARG A 12 9.88 -9.88 20.51
CA ARG A 12 10.73 -10.38 19.43
C ARG A 12 11.44 -11.67 19.81
N ALA A 13 12.04 -11.72 21.00
CA ALA A 13 12.73 -12.92 21.49
C ALA A 13 11.76 -14.09 21.70
N ILE A 14 10.58 -13.84 22.29
CA ILE A 14 9.55 -14.86 22.46
C ILE A 14 9.07 -15.35 21.10
N GLY A 15 8.78 -14.45 20.16
CA GLY A 15 8.33 -14.80 18.80
C GLY A 15 9.35 -15.61 18.02
N LEU A 16 10.66 -15.36 18.22
CA LEU A 16 11.71 -16.12 17.56
C LEU A 16 11.64 -17.59 17.95
N TRP A 17 11.66 -17.87 19.26
CA TRP A 17 11.58 -19.23 19.79
C TRP A 17 10.22 -19.87 19.54
N LEU A 18 9.13 -19.12 19.69
CA LEU A 18 7.78 -19.61 19.41
C LEU A 18 7.64 -20.05 17.95
N GLY A 19 8.17 -19.26 17.01
CA GLY A 19 8.17 -19.62 15.59
C GLY A 19 8.95 -20.91 15.33
N LEU A 20 10.17 -21.02 15.85
CA LEU A 20 11.00 -22.24 15.70
C LEU A 20 10.34 -23.47 16.33
N MET A 21 9.79 -23.31 17.54
CA MET A 21 9.09 -24.41 18.23
C MET A 21 7.85 -24.84 17.47
N SER A 22 7.05 -23.90 16.96
CA SER A 22 5.86 -24.19 16.16
C SER A 22 6.21 -24.88 14.85
N PHE A 23 7.29 -24.43 14.19
CA PHE A 23 7.81 -25.08 12.98
C PHE A 23 8.22 -26.53 13.26
N ILE A 24 9.08 -26.75 14.26
CA ILE A 24 9.55 -28.10 14.62
C ILE A 24 8.35 -28.98 15.03
N PHE A 25 7.42 -28.44 15.80
CA PHE A 25 6.22 -29.16 16.21
C PHE A 25 5.38 -29.60 14.99
N LEU A 26 5.11 -28.72 14.03
CA LEU A 26 4.32 -29.05 12.84
C LEU A 26 5.05 -29.98 11.86
N ILE A 27 6.39 -29.98 11.86
CA ILE A 27 7.18 -30.98 11.12
C ILE A 27 7.09 -32.36 11.77
N LEU A 28 7.08 -32.44 13.11
CA LEU A 28 6.98 -33.71 13.84
C LEU A 28 5.55 -34.25 13.92
N PHE A 29 4.56 -33.36 13.95
CA PHE A 29 3.14 -33.66 14.06
C PHE A 29 2.40 -33.05 12.85
N PRO A 30 2.39 -33.74 11.70
CA PRO A 30 1.75 -33.24 10.49
C PRO A 30 0.24 -33.04 10.71
N ILE A 31 -0.29 -31.95 10.17
CA ILE A 31 -1.72 -31.61 10.24
C ILE A 31 -2.59 -32.60 9.46
N ASP A 32 -2.01 -33.24 8.45
CA ASP A 32 -2.63 -34.29 7.67
C ASP A 32 -1.58 -35.34 7.30
N GLY A 33 -1.81 -36.57 7.76
CA GLY A 33 -0.93 -37.70 7.49
C GLY A 33 -0.99 -38.20 6.05
N THR A 34 -1.97 -37.76 5.26
CA THR A 34 -2.13 -38.14 3.84
C THR A 34 -1.48 -37.14 2.88
N ASN A 35 -1.44 -35.85 3.23
CA ASN A 35 -0.78 -34.80 2.46
C ASN A 35 0.41 -34.21 3.23
N GLU A 36 1.57 -34.86 3.10
CA GLU A 36 2.82 -34.43 3.77
C GLU A 36 3.31 -33.06 3.26
N ALA A 37 3.10 -32.75 1.98
CA ALA A 37 3.51 -31.48 1.38
C ALA A 37 2.72 -30.30 1.96
N ALA A 38 1.40 -30.43 2.09
CA ALA A 38 0.56 -29.42 2.76
C ALA A 38 0.95 -29.23 4.22
N SER A 39 1.27 -30.31 4.94
CA SER A 39 1.72 -30.23 6.33
C SER A 39 3.04 -29.46 6.49
N LYS A 40 4.01 -29.74 5.62
CA LYS A 40 5.28 -28.99 5.59
C LYS A 40 5.09 -27.54 5.20
N MET A 41 4.21 -27.26 4.24
CA MET A 41 3.87 -25.90 3.85
C MET A 41 3.22 -25.12 5.01
N ALA A 42 2.33 -25.76 5.76
CA ALA A 42 1.71 -25.17 6.95
C ALA A 42 2.75 -24.83 8.02
N ALA A 43 3.75 -25.70 8.23
CA ALA A 43 4.86 -25.42 9.14
C ALA A 43 5.62 -24.14 8.74
N VAL A 44 5.94 -23.98 7.45
CA VAL A 44 6.62 -22.78 6.93
C VAL A 44 5.72 -21.53 7.06
N ALA A 45 4.44 -21.65 6.70
CA ALA A 45 3.48 -20.55 6.80
C ALA A 45 3.33 -20.06 8.24
N VAL A 46 3.19 -20.97 9.21
CA VAL A 46 3.07 -20.62 10.64
C VAL A 46 4.35 -19.99 11.17
N LEU A 47 5.52 -20.51 10.78
CA LEU A 47 6.81 -19.92 11.13
C LEU A 47 6.89 -18.46 10.66
N MET A 48 6.59 -18.23 9.38
CA MET A 48 6.62 -16.89 8.78
C MET A 48 5.58 -15.96 9.41
N ALA A 49 4.36 -16.44 9.62
CA ALA A 49 3.28 -15.69 10.25
C ALA A 49 3.67 -15.21 11.65
N ILE A 50 4.21 -16.10 12.50
CA ILE A 50 4.66 -15.74 13.84
C ILE A 50 5.75 -14.68 13.73
N TRP A 51 6.81 -14.91 12.94
CA TRP A 51 7.94 -13.98 12.84
C TRP A 51 7.58 -12.62 12.23
N TRP A 52 6.65 -12.56 11.29
CA TRP A 52 6.15 -11.29 10.73
C TRP A 52 5.27 -10.52 11.72
N VAL A 53 4.40 -11.21 12.47
CA VAL A 53 3.54 -10.57 13.47
C VAL A 53 4.36 -10.06 14.65
N THR A 54 5.38 -10.80 15.08
CA THR A 54 6.22 -10.42 16.23
C THR A 54 7.42 -9.56 15.85
N ASP A 55 7.67 -9.35 14.54
CA ASP A 55 8.87 -8.68 14.00
C ASP A 55 10.17 -9.25 14.62
N SER A 56 10.21 -10.57 14.80
CA SER A 56 11.28 -11.27 15.53
C SER A 56 12.63 -11.20 14.83
N ILE A 57 12.60 -11.22 13.50
CA ILE A 57 13.72 -10.89 12.62
C ILE A 57 13.19 -9.92 11.55
N PRO A 58 14.05 -9.18 10.84
CA PRO A 58 13.60 -8.24 9.81
C PRO A 58 12.65 -8.91 8.80
N LEU A 59 11.53 -8.26 8.48
CA LEU A 59 10.48 -8.83 7.61
C LEU A 59 11.01 -9.42 6.29
N PHE A 60 11.98 -8.75 5.67
CA PHE A 60 12.60 -9.21 4.43
C PHE A 60 13.45 -10.48 4.62
N ALA A 61 14.01 -10.71 5.81
CA ALA A 61 14.78 -11.91 6.12
C ALA A 61 13.86 -13.11 6.33
N THR A 62 12.72 -12.93 7.01
CA THR A 62 11.65 -13.94 7.06
C THR A 62 11.15 -14.27 5.66
N ALA A 63 11.01 -13.26 4.81
CA ALA A 63 10.57 -13.43 3.42
C ALA A 63 11.56 -14.22 2.55
N LEU A 64 12.83 -14.41 2.97
CA LEU A 64 13.80 -15.25 2.25
C LEU A 64 13.72 -16.73 2.65
N LEU A 65 13.01 -17.08 3.73
CA LEU A 65 12.91 -18.47 4.20
C LEU A 65 12.39 -19.44 3.14
N PRO A 66 11.37 -19.11 2.33
CA PRO A 66 10.87 -20.03 1.29
C PRO A 66 11.95 -20.49 0.31
N LEU A 67 12.89 -19.61 -0.08
CA LEU A 67 14.01 -19.96 -0.98
C LEU A 67 14.90 -21.08 -0.43
N VAL A 68 14.94 -21.25 0.89
CA VAL A 68 15.72 -22.28 1.57
C VAL A 68 14.83 -23.47 1.95
N LEU A 69 13.70 -23.20 2.60
CA LEU A 69 12.86 -24.23 3.19
C LEU A 69 12.05 -24.99 2.15
N PHE A 70 11.57 -24.36 1.07
CA PHE A 70 10.76 -25.08 0.08
C PHE A 70 11.54 -26.20 -0.64
N PRO A 71 12.76 -25.96 -1.15
CA PRO A 71 13.55 -27.04 -1.75
C PRO A 71 13.95 -28.11 -0.74
N MET A 72 14.29 -27.72 0.49
CA MET A 72 14.68 -28.66 1.55
C MET A 72 13.53 -29.57 2.01
N LEU A 73 12.31 -29.05 2.02
CA LEU A 73 11.12 -29.76 2.46
C LEU A 73 10.40 -30.49 1.30
N GLY A 74 10.85 -30.29 0.06
CA GLY A 74 10.21 -30.88 -1.13
C GLY A 74 8.88 -30.23 -1.49
N ILE A 75 8.68 -28.95 -1.14
CA ILE A 75 7.48 -28.18 -1.51
C ILE A 75 7.61 -27.70 -2.95
N MET A 76 8.73 -27.04 -3.28
CA MET A 76 8.98 -26.45 -4.60
C MET A 76 10.49 -26.41 -4.88
N GLY A 77 10.88 -26.64 -6.14
CA GLY A 77 12.28 -26.57 -6.59
C GLY A 77 12.85 -25.15 -6.58
N GLY A 78 14.17 -25.03 -6.44
CA GLY A 78 14.88 -23.74 -6.40
C GLY A 78 14.72 -22.91 -7.69
N ASP A 79 14.68 -23.59 -8.83
CA ASP A 79 14.46 -23.04 -10.17
C ASP A 79 13.02 -22.56 -10.39
N ALA A 80 12.05 -23.19 -9.72
CA ALA A 80 10.64 -22.78 -9.75
C ALA A 80 10.35 -21.61 -8.80
N ILE A 81 10.97 -21.58 -7.61
CA ILE A 81 10.72 -20.51 -6.63
C ILE A 81 11.48 -19.21 -6.93
N ALA A 82 12.70 -19.26 -7.49
CA ALA A 82 13.49 -18.05 -7.74
C ALA A 82 12.78 -17.02 -8.67
N PRO A 83 12.13 -17.43 -9.78
CA PRO A 83 11.33 -16.52 -10.62
C PRO A 83 10.13 -15.87 -9.91
N ILE A 84 9.66 -16.44 -8.80
CA ILE A 84 8.56 -15.86 -8.01
C ILE A 84 9.00 -14.54 -7.35
N TYR A 85 10.28 -14.42 -6.97
CA TYR A 85 10.82 -13.23 -6.30
C TYR A 85 11.11 -12.07 -7.26
N PHE A 86 11.20 -12.31 -8.57
CA PHE A 86 11.48 -11.28 -9.56
C PHE A 86 10.54 -11.42 -10.76
N ASN A 87 9.39 -10.74 -10.68
CA ASN A 87 8.31 -10.78 -11.66
C ASN A 87 7.97 -9.35 -12.15
N ASP A 88 7.02 -9.25 -13.07
CA ASP A 88 6.56 -8.00 -13.68
C ASP A 88 6.02 -6.98 -12.67
N ILE A 89 5.36 -7.41 -11.59
CA ILE A 89 4.89 -6.54 -10.51
C ILE A 89 6.08 -5.94 -9.72
N ILE A 90 7.14 -6.72 -9.52
CA ILE A 90 8.40 -6.22 -8.95
C ILE A 90 9.09 -5.23 -9.90
N VAL A 91 9.07 -5.50 -11.21
CA VAL A 91 9.61 -4.59 -12.22
C VAL A 91 8.83 -3.27 -12.25
N LEU A 92 7.50 -3.32 -12.17
CA LEU A 92 6.62 -2.15 -12.01
C LEU A 92 7.02 -1.33 -10.79
N PHE A 93 7.17 -1.99 -9.64
CA PHE A 93 7.57 -1.35 -8.40
C PHE A 93 8.93 -0.66 -8.53
N ILE A 94 9.96 -1.36 -9.05
CA ILE A 94 11.30 -0.80 -9.24
C ILE A 94 11.25 0.40 -10.19
N GLY A 95 10.63 0.26 -11.37
CA GLY A 95 10.54 1.34 -12.35
C GLY A 95 9.80 2.58 -11.80
N GLY A 96 8.67 2.36 -11.12
CA GLY A 96 7.92 3.42 -10.44
C GLY A 96 8.75 4.15 -9.38
N PHE A 97 9.46 3.41 -8.52
CA PHE A 97 10.33 4.00 -7.50
C PHE A 97 11.53 4.74 -8.10
N MET A 98 12.10 4.27 -9.21
CA MET A 98 13.17 5.00 -9.89
C MET A 98 12.68 6.38 -10.36
N ILE A 99 11.50 6.44 -10.97
CA ILE A 99 10.87 7.70 -11.40
C ILE A 99 10.58 8.59 -10.18
N ALA A 100 10.01 8.04 -9.11
CA ALA A 100 9.72 8.77 -7.87
C ALA A 100 10.99 9.34 -7.20
N LEU A 101 12.05 8.55 -7.06
CA LEU A 101 13.33 8.99 -6.52
C LEU A 101 14.00 10.06 -7.38
N THR A 102 13.78 10.01 -8.70
CA THR A 102 14.27 11.04 -9.61
C THR A 102 13.47 12.34 -9.46
N MET A 103 12.15 12.26 -9.29
CA MET A 103 11.30 13.40 -8.91
C MET A 103 11.73 14.01 -7.57
N GLU A 104 12.14 13.17 -6.62
CA GLU A 104 12.70 13.61 -5.35
C GLU A 104 14.02 14.38 -5.55
N LYS A 105 14.97 13.77 -6.28
CA LYS A 105 16.29 14.35 -6.59
C LYS A 105 16.22 15.76 -7.17
N TRP A 106 15.24 16.02 -8.03
CA TRP A 106 15.07 17.30 -8.70
C TRP A 106 14.09 18.25 -7.99
N ASN A 107 13.64 17.95 -6.78
CA ASN A 107 12.70 18.76 -5.98
C ASN A 107 11.33 19.03 -6.65
N LEU A 108 10.99 18.29 -7.71
CA LEU A 108 9.73 18.47 -8.43
C LEU A 108 8.52 18.17 -7.52
N HIS A 109 8.61 17.12 -6.71
CA HIS A 109 7.62 16.75 -5.70
C HIS A 109 7.28 17.92 -4.74
N ARG A 110 8.30 18.63 -4.24
CA ARG A 110 8.15 19.80 -3.37
C ARG A 110 7.44 20.96 -4.07
N ARG A 111 7.78 21.21 -5.35
CA ARG A 111 7.11 22.23 -6.16
C ARG A 111 5.62 21.91 -6.36
N ILE A 112 5.29 20.65 -6.63
CA ILE A 112 3.91 20.18 -6.78
C ILE A 112 3.14 20.40 -5.48
N ALA A 113 3.67 19.96 -4.34
CA ALA A 113 3.02 20.13 -3.04
C ALA A 113 2.73 21.59 -2.69
N LEU A 114 3.74 22.47 -2.79
CA LEU A 114 3.57 23.89 -2.47
C LEU A 114 2.57 24.58 -3.41
N ASN A 115 2.54 24.21 -4.69
CA ASN A 115 1.54 24.73 -5.63
C ASN A 115 0.11 24.28 -5.25
N ILE A 116 -0.08 23.02 -4.87
CA ILE A 116 -1.39 22.51 -4.41
C ILE A 116 -1.85 23.26 -3.16
N ILE A 117 -0.98 23.38 -2.15
CA ILE A 117 -1.30 24.08 -0.90
C ILE A 117 -1.66 25.54 -1.17
N HIS A 118 -0.89 26.22 -2.05
CA HIS A 118 -1.12 27.61 -2.41
C HIS A 118 -2.48 27.83 -3.11
N VAL A 119 -2.95 26.87 -3.93
CA VAL A 119 -4.22 26.96 -4.66
C VAL A 119 -5.44 26.78 -3.75
N VAL A 120 -5.39 25.88 -2.76
CA VAL A 120 -6.56 25.50 -1.95
C VAL A 120 -7.07 26.63 -1.04
N GLY A 121 -6.20 27.50 -0.50
CA GLY A 121 -6.64 28.75 0.13
C GLY A 121 -5.93 29.15 1.45
N SER A 122 -6.45 30.21 2.09
CA SER A 122 -5.85 30.92 3.26
C SER A 122 -6.58 30.74 4.60
N GLY A 123 -7.50 29.77 4.73
CA GLY A 123 -8.18 29.50 6.00
C GLY A 123 -7.54 28.34 6.77
N PRO A 124 -7.57 28.29 8.11
CA PRO A 124 -6.97 27.19 8.90
C PRO A 124 -7.42 25.79 8.43
N SER A 125 -8.73 25.57 8.33
CA SER A 125 -9.28 24.30 7.83
C SER A 125 -8.93 24.03 6.35
N ARG A 126 -8.86 25.07 5.50
CA ARG A 126 -8.48 24.93 4.08
C ARG A 126 -7.00 24.62 3.90
N ILE A 127 -6.14 25.12 4.79
CA ILE A 127 -4.72 24.80 4.77
C ILE A 127 -4.51 23.35 5.17
N ILE A 128 -5.21 22.87 6.21
CA ILE A 128 -5.21 21.44 6.55
C ILE A 128 -5.64 20.63 5.32
N LEU A 129 -6.72 21.01 4.63
CA LEU A 129 -7.14 20.36 3.40
C LEU A 129 -6.07 20.42 2.29
N GLY A 130 -5.41 21.57 2.10
CA GLY A 130 -4.36 21.74 1.10
C GLY A 130 -3.16 20.82 1.36
N PHE A 131 -2.75 20.69 2.62
CA PHE A 131 -1.74 19.71 3.03
C PHE A 131 -2.23 18.28 2.83
N MET A 132 -3.47 17.96 3.17
CA MET A 132 -4.03 16.62 2.96
C MET A 132 -4.06 16.26 1.47
N ILE A 133 -4.54 17.14 0.60
CA ILE A 133 -4.58 16.89 -0.85
C ILE A 133 -3.17 16.74 -1.41
N ALA A 134 -2.24 17.61 -1.01
CA ALA A 134 -0.85 17.53 -1.46
C ALA A 134 -0.17 16.23 -0.98
N SER A 135 -0.33 15.87 0.29
CA SER A 135 0.18 14.63 0.88
C SER A 135 -0.41 13.43 0.16
N ALA A 136 -1.74 13.38 0.00
CA ALA A 136 -2.38 12.25 -0.66
C ALA A 136 -1.90 12.11 -2.11
N PHE A 137 -1.87 13.20 -2.87
CA PHE A 137 -1.43 13.19 -4.27
C PHE A 137 0.02 12.69 -4.40
N LEU A 138 0.94 13.19 -3.58
CA LEU A 138 2.33 12.73 -3.61
C LEU A 138 2.44 11.25 -3.21
N SER A 139 1.68 10.84 -2.21
CA SER A 139 1.67 9.46 -1.72
C SER A 139 1.08 8.44 -2.70
N MET A 140 0.36 8.89 -3.73
CA MET A 140 -0.06 8.01 -4.84
C MET A 140 1.10 7.53 -5.70
N TRP A 141 2.21 8.26 -5.72
CA TRP A 141 3.30 8.03 -6.68
C TRP A 141 4.65 7.82 -6.00
N ILE A 142 4.80 8.38 -4.81
CA ILE A 142 5.95 8.26 -3.93
C ILE A 142 5.51 7.38 -2.76
N SER A 143 6.45 6.92 -1.93
CA SER A 143 6.10 6.24 -0.69
C SER A 143 5.42 7.16 0.34
N ASN A 144 4.50 6.57 1.13
CA ASN A 144 3.85 7.23 2.26
C ASN A 144 4.86 7.85 3.23
N THR A 145 5.94 7.12 3.53
CA THR A 145 7.01 7.55 4.43
C THR A 145 7.74 8.78 3.91
N ALA A 146 8.20 8.76 2.65
CA ALA A 146 8.94 9.88 2.08
C ALA A 146 8.06 11.14 1.99
N THR A 147 6.79 10.96 1.64
CA THR A 147 5.81 12.06 1.61
C THR A 147 5.64 12.68 3.00
N ALA A 148 5.50 11.87 4.06
CA ALA A 148 5.40 12.38 5.42
C ALA A 148 6.68 13.09 5.88
N VAL A 149 7.86 12.52 5.63
CA VAL A 149 9.16 13.14 5.96
C VAL A 149 9.30 14.53 5.34
N MET A 150 8.80 14.72 4.12
CA MET A 150 8.82 16.03 3.45
C MET A 150 7.74 16.99 3.99
N MET A 151 6.51 16.50 4.16
CA MET A 151 5.35 17.35 4.48
C MET A 151 5.36 17.84 5.93
N VAL A 152 5.84 17.03 6.88
CA VAL A 152 5.83 17.37 8.30
C VAL A 152 6.67 18.60 8.63
N PRO A 153 7.93 18.74 8.17
CA PRO A 153 8.70 19.97 8.38
C PRO A 153 8.00 21.24 7.85
N ILE A 154 7.38 21.15 6.67
CA ILE A 154 6.65 22.29 6.06
C ILE A 154 5.42 22.64 6.91
N GLY A 155 4.66 21.63 7.35
CA GLY A 155 3.51 21.83 8.23
C GLY A 155 3.91 22.38 9.59
N LEU A 156 5.03 21.92 10.15
CA LEU A 156 5.55 22.38 11.43
C LEU A 156 6.00 23.84 11.36
N ALA A 157 6.60 24.28 10.25
CA ALA A 157 6.94 25.69 10.04
C ALA A 157 5.71 26.61 10.12
N ILE A 158 4.56 26.16 9.58
CA ILE A 158 3.29 26.90 9.67
C ILE A 158 2.74 26.88 11.09
N VAL A 159 2.78 25.72 11.77
CA VAL A 159 2.37 25.59 13.17
C VAL A 159 3.14 26.56 14.05
N LEU A 160 4.48 26.58 13.94
CA LEU A 160 5.33 27.46 14.73
C LEU A 160 5.05 28.94 14.47
N GLN A 161 4.77 29.32 13.22
CA GLN A 161 4.40 30.70 12.91
C GLN A 161 3.11 31.12 13.63
N ILE A 162 2.05 30.31 13.53
CA ILE A 162 0.76 30.65 14.14
C ILE A 162 0.85 30.60 15.67
N GLU A 163 1.65 29.69 16.23
CA GLU A 163 1.94 29.63 17.67
C GLU A 163 2.55 30.94 18.19
N ASN A 164 3.46 31.54 17.41
CA ASN A 164 4.05 32.84 17.76
C ASN A 164 3.02 33.98 17.69
N ASP A 165 2.08 33.92 16.75
CA ASP A 165 1.09 34.97 16.53
C ASP A 165 -0.09 34.92 17.52
N PHE A 166 -0.54 33.71 17.90
CA PHE A 166 -1.79 33.51 18.66
C PHE A 166 -1.60 32.74 19.99
N GLY A 167 -0.43 32.17 20.24
CA GLY A 167 -0.12 31.36 21.42
C GLY A 167 -0.46 29.88 21.28
N ALA A 168 0.37 29.01 21.86
CA ALA A 168 0.29 27.55 21.68
C ALA A 168 -1.02 26.89 22.13
N GLU A 169 -1.66 27.39 23.21
CA GLU A 169 -2.93 26.82 23.68
C GLU A 169 -4.06 27.04 22.66
N LYS A 170 -4.13 28.24 22.06
CA LYS A 170 -5.18 28.56 21.08
C LYS A 170 -5.00 27.80 19.76
N THR A 171 -3.76 27.47 19.40
CA THR A 171 -3.43 26.82 18.13
C THR A 171 -3.36 25.31 18.21
N HIS A 172 -3.43 24.71 19.39
CA HIS A 172 -3.29 23.26 19.60
C HIS A 172 -4.20 22.43 18.67
N SER A 173 -5.48 22.81 18.53
CA SER A 173 -6.41 22.13 17.62
C SER A 173 -5.98 22.19 16.15
N PHE A 174 -5.42 23.33 15.72
CA PHE A 174 -4.86 23.46 14.38
C PHE A 174 -3.59 22.59 14.22
N SER A 175 -2.69 22.61 15.20
CA SER A 175 -1.44 21.83 15.18
C SER A 175 -1.71 20.33 15.08
N VAL A 176 -2.59 19.80 15.94
CA VAL A 176 -2.98 18.38 15.90
C VAL A 176 -3.70 18.07 14.60
N GLY A 177 -4.63 18.92 14.18
CA GLY A 177 -5.38 18.71 12.95
C GLY A 177 -4.52 18.68 11.69
N LEU A 178 -3.50 19.54 11.60
CA LEU A 178 -2.56 19.56 10.49
C LEU A 178 -1.66 18.33 10.50
N MET A 179 -1.10 17.97 11.66
CA MET A 179 -0.20 16.82 11.77
C MET A 179 -0.94 15.50 11.50
N LEU A 180 -2.11 15.27 12.11
CA LEU A 180 -2.94 14.09 11.83
C LEU A 180 -3.43 14.08 10.37
N GLY A 181 -3.83 15.23 9.84
CA GLY A 181 -4.22 15.37 8.44
C GLY A 181 -3.13 14.92 7.48
N ILE A 182 -1.87 15.33 7.70
CA ILE A 182 -0.72 14.89 6.88
C ILE A 182 -0.54 13.37 6.95
N ALA A 183 -0.49 12.79 8.15
CA ALA A 183 -0.25 11.35 8.30
C ALA A 183 -1.34 10.50 7.65
N TYR A 184 -2.61 10.80 7.95
CA TYR A 184 -3.72 10.02 7.42
C TYR A 184 -3.88 10.21 5.91
N ALA A 185 -3.63 11.42 5.39
CA ALA A 185 -3.64 11.66 3.96
C ALA A 185 -2.51 10.92 3.21
N CYS A 186 -1.33 10.74 3.80
CA CYS A 186 -0.29 9.88 3.21
C CYS A 186 -0.80 8.43 3.10
N SER A 187 -1.33 7.86 4.18
CA SER A 187 -1.84 6.47 4.15
C SER A 187 -3.01 6.30 3.16
N VAL A 188 -3.95 7.25 3.13
CA VAL A 188 -5.08 7.22 2.20
C VAL A 188 -4.66 7.49 0.74
N GLY A 189 -3.68 8.35 0.51
CA GLY A 189 -3.12 8.59 -0.82
C GLY A 189 -2.51 7.32 -1.41
N GLY A 190 -1.81 6.53 -0.59
CA GLY A 190 -1.22 5.26 -0.99
C GLY A 190 -2.24 4.22 -1.48
N LEU A 191 -3.51 4.33 -1.09
CA LEU A 191 -4.58 3.44 -1.54
C LEU A 191 -5.00 3.69 -2.99
N MET A 192 -4.82 4.90 -3.50
CA MET A 192 -5.50 5.33 -4.74
C MET A 192 -4.89 4.74 -6.02
N THR A 193 -3.65 4.25 -5.97
CA THR A 193 -2.90 3.68 -7.09
C THR A 193 -2.22 2.39 -6.66
N LEU A 194 -1.86 1.52 -7.61
CA LEU A 194 -1.12 0.30 -7.27
C LEU A 194 0.27 0.61 -6.69
N LEU A 195 0.94 1.65 -7.18
CA LEU A 195 2.29 2.02 -6.74
C LEU A 195 2.35 2.70 -5.37
N GLY A 196 1.23 3.25 -4.89
CA GLY A 196 1.22 4.08 -3.69
C GLY A 196 1.58 3.33 -2.41
N THR A 197 1.16 2.07 -2.28
CA THR A 197 1.45 1.25 -1.09
C THR A 197 1.72 -0.20 -1.46
N PRO A 198 2.67 -0.88 -0.80
CA PRO A 198 3.02 -2.26 -1.13
C PRO A 198 1.87 -3.28 -1.09
N PRO A 199 0.93 -3.25 -0.12
CA PRO A 199 -0.26 -4.12 -0.12
C PRO A 199 -1.01 -4.23 -1.44
N ASN A 200 -1.12 -3.13 -2.20
CA ASN A 200 -1.85 -3.10 -3.47
C ASN A 200 -1.15 -3.98 -4.51
N LEU A 201 0.18 -3.93 -4.58
CA LEU A 201 0.96 -4.80 -5.46
C LEU A 201 0.97 -6.24 -4.97
N SER A 202 1.02 -6.45 -3.65
CA SER A 202 0.90 -7.80 -3.08
C SER A 202 -0.40 -8.48 -3.51
N LEU A 203 -1.51 -7.73 -3.51
CA LEU A 203 -2.81 -8.23 -3.99
C LEU A 203 -2.76 -8.67 -5.44
N VAL A 204 -2.31 -7.80 -6.35
CA VAL A 204 -2.31 -8.10 -7.80
C VAL A 204 -1.56 -9.40 -8.05
N ARG A 205 -0.36 -9.52 -7.48
CA ARG A 205 0.46 -10.70 -7.73
C ARG A 205 -0.04 -11.96 -7.03
N ILE A 206 -0.50 -11.87 -5.78
CA ILE A 206 -1.06 -13.03 -5.07
C ILE A 206 -2.31 -13.53 -5.80
N PHE A 207 -3.15 -12.62 -6.30
CA PHE A 207 -4.33 -12.97 -7.09
C PHE A 207 -3.95 -13.72 -8.38
N GLU A 208 -2.96 -13.22 -9.14
CA GLU A 208 -2.46 -13.89 -10.35
C GLU A 208 -1.86 -15.28 -10.08
N ILE A 209 -1.16 -15.44 -8.95
CA ILE A 209 -0.61 -16.74 -8.55
C ILE A 209 -1.75 -17.71 -8.27
N LEU A 210 -2.70 -17.32 -7.42
CA LEU A 210 -3.77 -18.20 -6.97
C LEU A 210 -4.80 -18.50 -8.08
N PHE A 211 -5.00 -17.57 -9.01
CA PHE A 211 -5.99 -17.64 -10.09
C PHE A 211 -5.34 -17.29 -11.46
N PRO A 212 -4.50 -18.17 -12.02
CA PRO A 212 -3.75 -17.88 -13.24
C PRO A 212 -4.63 -17.66 -14.48
N ASP A 213 -5.82 -18.25 -14.51
CA ASP A 213 -6.79 -18.10 -15.60
C ASP A 213 -7.69 -16.86 -15.45
N ALA A 214 -7.54 -16.10 -14.35
CA ALA A 214 -8.31 -14.90 -14.11
C ALA A 214 -7.76 -13.70 -14.89
N PRO A 215 -8.62 -12.75 -15.30
CA PRO A 215 -8.15 -11.47 -15.83
C PRO A 215 -7.27 -10.73 -14.80
N SER A 216 -6.09 -10.28 -15.22
CA SER A 216 -5.18 -9.53 -14.33
C SER A 216 -5.78 -8.17 -13.94
N ILE A 217 -5.43 -7.72 -12.73
CA ILE A 217 -5.85 -6.42 -12.23
C ILE A 217 -4.92 -5.36 -12.81
N ALA A 218 -5.39 -4.63 -13.82
CA ALA A 218 -4.59 -3.59 -14.45
C ALA A 218 -4.54 -2.29 -13.61
N PHE A 219 -3.45 -1.53 -13.75
CA PHE A 219 -3.26 -0.26 -13.05
C PHE A 219 -4.42 0.72 -13.23
N GLY A 220 -4.93 0.86 -14.46
CA GLY A 220 -6.03 1.77 -14.74
C GLY A 220 -7.36 1.37 -14.08
N GLN A 221 -7.65 0.06 -14.00
CA GLN A 221 -8.84 -0.45 -13.29
C GLN A 221 -8.75 -0.14 -11.79
N TRP A 222 -7.56 -0.33 -11.20
CA TRP A 222 -7.34 0.00 -9.79
C TRP A 222 -7.63 1.46 -9.49
N ILE A 223 -7.19 2.39 -10.34
CA ILE A 223 -7.43 3.83 -10.14
C ILE A 223 -8.93 4.16 -10.10
N VAL A 224 -9.73 3.53 -10.95
CA VAL A 224 -11.19 3.74 -10.98
C VAL A 224 -11.84 3.32 -9.65
N LEU A 225 -11.27 2.33 -8.96
CA LEU A 225 -11.71 1.93 -7.62
C LEU A 225 -11.08 2.79 -6.50
N GLY A 226 -9.76 2.93 -6.50
CA GLY A 226 -8.98 3.49 -5.40
C GLY A 226 -9.13 5.00 -5.24
N VAL A 227 -9.20 5.75 -6.35
CA VAL A 227 -9.35 7.21 -6.29
C VAL A 227 -10.66 7.64 -5.64
N PRO A 228 -11.84 7.09 -5.99
CA PRO A 228 -13.08 7.39 -5.28
C PRO A 228 -13.01 7.13 -3.78
N ILE A 229 -12.46 5.98 -3.37
CA ILE A 229 -12.29 5.64 -1.95
C ILE A 229 -11.43 6.71 -1.26
N GLY A 230 -10.29 7.03 -1.86
CA GLY A 230 -9.35 7.99 -1.29
C GLY A 230 -9.91 9.42 -1.20
N VAL A 231 -10.62 9.89 -2.23
CA VAL A 231 -11.28 11.21 -2.23
C VAL A 231 -12.36 11.29 -1.14
N ILE A 232 -13.20 10.27 -1.03
CA ILE A 232 -14.24 10.20 0.01
C ILE A 232 -13.59 10.17 1.40
N MET A 233 -12.58 9.33 1.60
CA MET A 233 -11.86 9.22 2.88
C MET A 233 -11.17 10.53 3.25
N ILE A 234 -10.47 11.21 2.33
CA ILE A 234 -9.87 12.53 2.59
C ILE A 234 -10.93 13.55 3.01
N GLY A 235 -12.07 13.59 2.32
CA GLY A 235 -13.18 14.47 2.67
C GLY A 235 -13.70 14.20 4.08
N ILE A 236 -13.93 12.93 4.42
CA ILE A 236 -14.42 12.53 5.74
C ILE A 236 -13.38 12.84 6.83
N ILE A 237 -12.11 12.49 6.62
CA ILE A 237 -11.03 12.78 7.57
C ILE A 237 -10.93 14.28 7.81
N TRP A 238 -10.98 15.09 6.74
CA TRP A 238 -10.89 16.54 6.84
C TRP A 238 -12.05 17.12 7.65
N VAL A 239 -13.28 16.65 7.42
CA VAL A 239 -14.46 17.08 8.18
C VAL A 239 -14.36 16.64 9.65
N LEU A 240 -14.00 15.38 9.91
CA LEU A 240 -13.90 14.87 11.27
C LEU A 240 -12.82 15.61 12.08
N ILE A 241 -11.65 15.83 11.49
CA ILE A 241 -10.58 16.58 12.13
C ILE A 241 -11.02 18.03 12.36
N THR A 242 -11.42 18.75 11.30
CA THR A 242 -11.55 20.22 11.39
C THR A 242 -12.90 20.71 11.90
N GLN A 243 -13.95 19.89 11.90
CA GLN A 243 -15.30 20.27 12.31
C GLN A 243 -15.82 19.51 13.55
N VAL A 244 -15.29 18.32 13.85
CA VAL A 244 -15.79 17.48 14.95
C VAL A 244 -14.82 17.46 16.13
N PHE A 245 -13.60 16.94 15.94
CA PHE A 245 -12.65 16.72 17.03
C PHE A 245 -11.79 17.95 17.36
N TYR A 246 -11.21 18.57 16.33
CA TYR A 246 -10.26 19.69 16.47
C TYR A 246 -10.77 20.90 15.69
N ARG A 247 -11.90 21.45 16.18
CA ARG A 247 -12.52 22.63 15.59
C ARG A 247 -11.51 23.77 15.53
N THR A 248 -11.09 24.08 14.31
CA THR A 248 -10.13 25.17 14.08
C THR A 248 -10.80 26.50 14.43
N PRO A 249 -10.21 27.30 15.34
CA PRO A 249 -10.76 28.62 15.66
C PRO A 249 -10.83 29.49 14.40
N ARG A 250 -11.98 30.12 14.17
CA ARG A 250 -12.26 30.90 12.95
C ARG A 250 -11.49 32.22 12.88
N ASP A 251 -11.03 32.70 14.03
CA ASP A 251 -10.23 33.91 14.21
C ASP A 251 -8.74 33.71 13.89
N LEU A 252 -8.29 32.46 13.71
CA LEU A 252 -6.94 32.19 13.23
C LEU A 252 -6.83 32.59 11.75
N THR A 253 -6.03 33.61 11.48
CA THR A 253 -5.59 33.96 10.13
C THR A 253 -4.25 33.28 9.89
N VAL A 254 -4.21 32.34 8.95
CA VAL A 254 -2.94 31.75 8.54
C VAL A 254 -2.40 32.54 7.37
N ASP A 255 -1.32 33.27 7.61
CA ASP A 255 -0.68 34.03 6.56
C ASP A 255 0.02 33.08 5.57
N ARG A 256 -0.16 33.32 4.27
CA ARG A 256 0.47 32.49 3.22
C ARG A 256 1.97 32.73 3.12
N VAL A 257 2.50 33.70 3.87
CA VAL A 257 3.91 34.11 3.85
C VAL A 257 4.88 32.93 3.94
N VAL A 258 4.63 31.92 4.77
CA VAL A 258 5.54 30.74 4.83
C VAL A 258 5.48 29.92 3.54
N VAL A 259 4.28 29.60 3.03
CA VAL A 259 4.14 28.82 1.78
C VAL A 259 4.72 29.59 0.59
N ASP A 260 4.48 30.89 0.52
CA ASP A 260 4.98 31.77 -0.54
C ASP A 260 6.49 31.97 -0.44
N ARG A 261 7.05 32.06 0.77
CA ARG A 261 8.50 32.05 1.02
C ARG A 261 9.11 30.72 0.56
N GLU A 262 8.55 29.58 0.94
CA GLU A 262 9.08 28.27 0.53
C GLU A 262 9.00 28.05 -0.99
N ARG A 263 7.94 28.56 -1.62
CA ARG A 263 7.74 28.49 -3.07
C ARG A 263 8.68 29.43 -3.82
N SER A 264 8.89 30.65 -3.34
CA SER A 264 9.83 31.60 -3.94
C SER A 264 11.29 31.12 -3.85
N GLN A 265 11.66 30.40 -2.77
CA GLN A 265 12.99 29.78 -2.64
C GLN A 265 13.29 28.72 -3.71
N LEU A 266 12.25 28.09 -4.29
CA LEU A 266 12.44 27.12 -5.39
C LEU A 266 12.77 27.78 -6.73
N GLY A 267 12.57 29.10 -6.86
CA GLY A 267 12.79 29.83 -8.11
C GLY A 267 11.98 29.31 -9.31
N GLU A 268 12.45 29.65 -10.51
CA GLU A 268 11.86 29.16 -11.76
C GLU A 268 12.09 27.65 -11.95
N MET A 269 11.16 27.01 -12.66
CA MET A 269 11.25 25.58 -12.93
C MET A 269 12.42 25.28 -13.86
N SER A 270 13.37 24.48 -13.36
CA SER A 270 14.56 24.06 -14.08
C SER A 270 14.24 23.16 -15.27
N PHE A 271 15.23 22.99 -16.17
CA PHE A 271 15.07 22.09 -17.31
C PHE A 271 14.84 20.65 -16.84
N GLU A 272 15.58 20.23 -15.82
CA GLU A 272 15.55 18.90 -15.25
C GLU A 272 14.19 18.60 -14.61
N GLU A 273 13.62 19.56 -13.85
CA GLU A 273 12.26 19.44 -13.33
C GLU A 273 11.23 19.27 -14.45
N LYS A 274 11.36 20.01 -15.57
CA LYS A 274 10.43 19.91 -16.71
C LYS A 274 10.51 18.56 -17.41
N VAL A 275 11.71 18.02 -17.60
CA VAL A 275 11.91 16.69 -18.18
C VAL A 275 11.29 15.63 -17.28
N VAL A 276 11.57 15.67 -15.97
CA VAL A 276 11.01 14.70 -15.02
C VAL A 276 9.49 14.79 -14.98
N LEU A 277 8.92 16.00 -14.99
CA LEU A 277 7.47 16.18 -15.07
C LEU A 277 6.90 15.56 -16.35
N ALA A 278 7.51 15.81 -17.50
CA ALA A 278 7.05 15.27 -18.77
C ALA A 278 7.09 13.73 -18.80
N VAL A 279 8.19 13.13 -18.33
CA VAL A 279 8.33 11.67 -18.24
C VAL A 279 7.32 11.09 -17.25
N PHE A 280 7.17 11.70 -16.07
CA PHE A 280 6.22 11.25 -15.06
C PHE A 280 4.77 11.33 -15.56
N THR A 281 4.38 12.41 -16.23
CA THR A 281 3.04 12.55 -16.82
C THR A 281 2.82 11.53 -17.93
N MET A 282 3.81 11.30 -18.79
CA MET A 282 3.74 10.25 -19.82
C MET A 282 3.60 8.86 -19.20
N PHE A 283 4.36 8.58 -18.14
CA PHE A 283 4.30 7.32 -17.40
C PHE A 283 2.90 7.08 -16.80
N ALA A 284 2.33 8.08 -16.13
CA ALA A 284 0.98 7.99 -15.56
C ALA A 284 -0.08 7.74 -16.65
N ILE A 285 -0.01 8.47 -17.77
CA ILE A 285 -0.96 8.31 -18.88
C ILE A 285 -0.85 6.91 -19.51
N LEU A 286 0.37 6.44 -19.75
CA LEU A 286 0.61 5.12 -20.34
C LEU A 286 0.13 4.00 -19.42
N LEU A 287 0.34 4.08 -18.11
CA LEU A 287 -0.17 3.08 -17.18
C LEU A 287 -1.70 3.06 -17.11
N VAL A 288 -2.33 4.23 -16.97
CA VAL A 288 -3.80 4.33 -16.83
C VAL A 288 -4.50 3.82 -18.07
N LEU A 289 -4.00 4.17 -19.26
CA LEU A 289 -4.64 3.85 -20.53
C LEU A 289 -4.07 2.58 -21.19
N ARG A 290 -3.32 1.74 -20.46
CA ARG A 290 -2.75 0.51 -21.03
C ARG A 290 -3.84 -0.42 -21.55
N VAL A 291 -4.79 -0.78 -20.70
CA VAL A 291 -5.90 -1.68 -21.00
C VAL A 291 -7.20 -0.90 -21.21
N ASP A 292 -8.20 -1.56 -21.79
CA ASP A 292 -9.54 -0.99 -21.94
C ASP A 292 -10.15 -0.68 -20.56
N LEU A 293 -10.57 0.56 -20.35
CA LEU A 293 -11.23 1.00 -19.12
C LEU A 293 -12.74 1.00 -19.34
N ASN A 294 -13.43 0.11 -18.63
CA ASN A 294 -14.89 0.12 -18.59
C ASN A 294 -15.36 0.93 -17.37
N LEU A 295 -15.90 2.12 -17.63
CA LEU A 295 -16.44 3.01 -16.59
C LEU A 295 -17.95 2.76 -16.34
N GLY A 296 -18.53 1.71 -16.94
CA GLY A 296 -19.96 1.40 -16.90
C GLY A 296 -20.81 2.26 -17.84
N PHE A 297 -20.51 3.55 -17.97
CA PHE A 297 -21.20 4.47 -18.90
C PHE A 297 -20.43 4.72 -20.22
N ALA A 298 -19.13 4.47 -20.23
CA ALA A 298 -18.27 4.62 -21.40
C ALA A 298 -17.09 3.65 -21.31
N SER A 299 -16.66 3.12 -22.46
CA SER A 299 -15.43 2.35 -22.58
C SER A 299 -14.35 3.22 -23.22
N ILE A 300 -13.24 3.41 -22.51
CA ILE A 300 -12.05 4.08 -23.05
C ILE A 300 -11.12 2.98 -23.54
N PRO A 301 -10.85 2.88 -24.84
CA PRO A 301 -9.99 1.83 -25.33
C PRO A 301 -8.53 2.07 -24.96
N GLY A 302 -7.83 1.00 -24.58
CA GLY A 302 -6.42 1.00 -24.23
C GLY A 302 -5.52 1.13 -25.45
N TRP A 303 -4.29 1.59 -25.23
CA TRP A 303 -3.28 1.69 -26.29
C TRP A 303 -2.57 0.36 -26.55
N SER A 304 -2.61 -0.62 -25.63
CA SER A 304 -1.91 -1.91 -25.80
C SER A 304 -2.34 -2.64 -27.08
N ARG A 305 -3.62 -2.54 -27.46
CA ARG A 305 -4.19 -3.10 -28.70
C ARG A 305 -3.57 -2.59 -29.99
N LEU A 306 -2.84 -1.46 -29.95
CA LEU A 306 -2.13 -0.90 -31.10
C LEU A 306 -0.81 -1.63 -31.35
N LEU A 307 -0.33 -2.42 -30.39
CA LEU A 307 0.88 -3.21 -30.53
C LEU A 307 0.59 -4.56 -31.19
N PRO A 308 1.59 -5.15 -31.90
CA PRO A 308 1.44 -6.47 -32.50
C PRO A 308 1.16 -7.59 -31.48
N PHE A 309 1.62 -7.41 -30.24
CA PHE A 309 1.54 -8.40 -29.16
C PHE A 309 1.07 -7.74 -27.86
N PRO A 310 -0.22 -7.40 -27.74
CA PRO A 310 -0.75 -6.67 -26.58
C PRO A 310 -0.59 -7.43 -25.26
N GLU A 311 -0.72 -8.77 -25.29
CA GLU A 311 -0.65 -9.64 -24.11
C GLU A 311 0.78 -9.78 -23.54
N MET A 312 1.81 -9.45 -24.33
CA MET A 312 3.20 -9.50 -23.88
C MET A 312 3.67 -8.20 -23.21
N VAL A 313 2.81 -7.19 -23.08
CA VAL A 313 3.15 -5.89 -22.47
C VAL A 313 2.38 -5.68 -21.17
N ASP A 314 3.11 -5.82 -20.08
CA ASP A 314 2.63 -5.57 -18.72
C ASP A 314 2.90 -4.12 -18.24
N ASP A 315 2.38 -3.78 -17.07
CA ASP A 315 2.62 -2.49 -16.42
C ASP A 315 4.11 -2.30 -16.03
N GLY A 316 4.83 -3.40 -15.75
CA GLY A 316 6.26 -3.38 -15.43
C GLY A 316 7.13 -2.95 -16.62
N THR A 317 6.79 -3.42 -17.81
CA THR A 317 7.43 -3.07 -19.08
C THR A 317 7.33 -1.57 -19.35
N VAL A 318 6.15 -0.98 -19.10
CA VAL A 318 5.95 0.47 -19.19
C VAL A 318 6.82 1.21 -18.17
N ALA A 319 6.83 0.76 -16.91
CA ALA A 319 7.58 1.41 -15.84
C ALA A 319 9.09 1.43 -16.11
N ILE A 320 9.68 0.29 -16.52
CA ILE A 320 11.11 0.23 -16.77
C ILE A 320 11.51 1.00 -18.03
N ALA A 321 10.68 0.99 -19.09
CA ALA A 321 10.92 1.79 -20.29
C ALA A 321 10.94 3.29 -19.96
N MET A 322 10.00 3.75 -19.14
CA MET A 322 9.90 5.14 -18.70
C MET A 322 11.07 5.55 -17.78
N ALA A 323 11.48 4.67 -16.87
CA ALA A 323 12.67 4.88 -16.06
C ALA A 323 13.96 4.92 -16.92
N ALA A 324 14.06 4.05 -17.94
CA ALA A 324 15.20 3.99 -18.84
C ALA A 324 15.42 5.32 -19.60
N ILE A 325 14.34 5.98 -20.03
CA ILE A 325 14.42 7.31 -20.68
C ILE A 325 15.17 8.33 -19.80
N LEU A 326 14.98 8.30 -18.47
CA LEU A 326 15.63 9.24 -17.55
C LEU A 326 17.15 9.02 -17.45
N PHE A 327 17.66 7.82 -17.73
CA PHE A 327 19.11 7.59 -17.86
C PHE A 327 19.68 8.13 -19.17
N LEU A 328 18.83 8.26 -20.21
CA LEU A 328 19.24 8.72 -21.53
C LEU A 328 19.26 10.25 -21.63
N VAL A 329 18.40 10.96 -20.90
CA VAL A 329 18.35 12.43 -21.00
C VAL A 329 19.50 13.08 -20.22
N PRO A 330 20.35 13.91 -20.86
CA PRO A 330 21.40 14.65 -20.16
C PRO A 330 20.84 15.84 -19.37
N THR A 331 21.51 16.22 -18.29
CA THR A 331 21.27 17.50 -17.60
C THR A 331 21.73 18.67 -18.48
N ARG A 332 21.16 19.85 -18.24
CA ARG A 332 21.53 21.07 -18.97
C ARG A 332 22.86 21.62 -18.45
N ASP A 333 23.05 21.61 -17.14
CA ASP A 333 24.30 22.01 -16.50
C ASP A 333 25.16 20.78 -16.14
N ARG A 334 26.11 20.48 -17.02
CA ARG A 334 27.03 19.34 -16.88
C ARG A 334 28.18 19.60 -15.90
N THR A 335 28.34 20.83 -15.44
CA THR A 335 29.45 21.22 -14.54
C THR A 335 29.16 20.86 -13.08
N LYS A 336 27.88 20.71 -12.71
CA LYS A 336 27.41 20.31 -11.37
C LYS A 336 27.46 18.80 -11.10
N GLY A 337 28.32 18.07 -11.81
CA GLY A 337 28.62 16.64 -11.55
C GLY A 337 27.58 15.62 -12.03
N HIS A 338 26.30 15.97 -12.16
CA HIS A 338 25.28 15.07 -12.70
C HIS A 338 25.25 15.16 -14.23
N LYS A 339 25.62 14.06 -14.93
CA LYS A 339 25.66 14.02 -16.41
C LYS A 339 24.31 13.70 -17.05
N ARG A 340 23.40 13.06 -16.30
CA ARG A 340 22.08 12.57 -16.73
C ARG A 340 21.03 12.87 -15.66
N ILE A 341 19.76 12.90 -16.07
CA ILE A 341 18.62 13.17 -15.17
C ILE A 341 18.56 12.12 -14.06
N MET A 342 18.67 10.85 -14.42
CA MET A 342 18.84 9.73 -13.48
C MET A 342 20.26 9.15 -13.60
N GLY A 343 20.85 8.80 -12.46
CA GLY A 343 22.18 8.23 -12.36
C GLY A 343 22.18 6.93 -11.56
N PRO A 344 23.33 6.21 -11.49
CA PRO A 344 23.43 4.95 -10.77
C PRO A 344 23.17 5.09 -9.26
N ASP A 345 23.23 6.30 -8.73
CA ASP A 345 22.87 6.65 -7.35
C ASP A 345 21.43 6.31 -6.98
N VAL A 346 20.54 6.09 -7.96
CA VAL A 346 19.16 5.67 -7.70
C VAL A 346 19.07 4.23 -7.19
N ILE A 347 19.96 3.33 -7.65
CA ILE A 347 19.84 1.88 -7.39
C ILE A 347 20.01 1.53 -5.90
N PRO A 348 21.00 2.07 -5.16
CA PRO A 348 21.12 1.83 -3.73
C PRO A 348 19.99 2.44 -2.90
N ARG A 349 19.24 3.40 -3.46
CA ARG A 349 18.11 4.07 -2.79
C ARG A 349 16.78 3.35 -2.97
N LEU A 350 16.73 2.32 -3.83
CA LEU A 350 15.53 1.51 -3.99
C LEU A 350 15.22 0.76 -2.69
N PRO A 351 13.92 0.59 -2.33
CA PRO A 351 13.51 -0.12 -1.13
C PRO A 351 13.60 -1.64 -1.32
N TRP A 352 14.83 -2.16 -1.43
CA TRP A 352 15.10 -3.58 -1.62
C TRP A 352 14.51 -4.49 -0.53
N ASN A 353 14.35 -3.96 0.68
CA ASN A 353 13.65 -4.65 1.76
C ASN A 353 12.19 -4.97 1.40
N ILE A 354 11.49 -4.08 0.69
CA ILE A 354 10.11 -4.31 0.25
C ILE A 354 10.09 -5.28 -0.94
N VAL A 355 11.04 -5.15 -1.87
CA VAL A 355 11.20 -6.08 -3.00
C VAL A 355 11.37 -7.52 -2.52
N LEU A 356 12.23 -7.74 -1.52
CA LEU A 356 12.45 -9.06 -0.93
C LEU A 356 11.25 -9.54 -0.12
N LEU A 357 10.55 -8.63 0.58
CA LEU A 357 9.33 -8.94 1.32
C LEU A 357 8.25 -9.53 0.40
N PHE A 358 7.98 -8.84 -0.72
CA PHE A 358 7.03 -9.30 -1.73
C PHE A 358 7.26 -10.74 -2.18
N GLY A 359 8.52 -11.08 -2.49
CA GLY A 359 8.85 -12.43 -2.94
C GLY A 359 8.52 -13.52 -1.92
N GLY A 360 8.62 -13.24 -0.62
CA GLY A 360 8.21 -14.17 0.44
C GLY A 360 6.71 -14.40 0.49
N GLY A 361 5.89 -13.34 0.40
CA GLY A 361 4.44 -13.47 0.30
C GLY A 361 3.99 -14.20 -0.96
N PHE A 362 4.64 -13.94 -2.09
CA PHE A 362 4.37 -14.62 -3.35
C PHE A 362 4.74 -16.11 -3.29
N ALA A 363 5.86 -16.43 -2.66
CA ALA A 363 6.25 -17.82 -2.42
C ALA A 363 5.24 -18.53 -1.50
N LEU A 364 4.74 -17.88 -0.44
CA LEU A 364 3.67 -18.44 0.39
C LEU A 364 2.41 -18.75 -0.42
N ALA A 365 1.95 -17.81 -1.25
CA ALA A 365 0.77 -18.01 -2.10
C ALA A 365 0.97 -19.19 -3.06
N ALA A 366 2.12 -19.27 -3.73
CA ALA A 366 2.42 -20.34 -4.67
C ALA A 366 2.57 -21.70 -3.97
N GLY A 367 3.22 -21.75 -2.79
CA GLY A 367 3.33 -22.97 -2.00
C GLY A 367 1.98 -23.46 -1.46
N LEU A 368 1.10 -22.55 -1.04
CA LEU A 368 -0.27 -22.87 -0.62
C LEU A 368 -1.09 -23.48 -1.76
N GLN A 369 -0.96 -22.94 -2.97
CA GLN A 369 -1.63 -23.47 -4.16
C GLN A 369 -1.05 -24.82 -4.59
N GLN A 370 0.28 -24.93 -4.68
CA GLN A 370 0.95 -26.15 -5.13
C GLN A 370 0.70 -27.35 -4.22
N THR A 371 0.58 -27.12 -2.91
CA THR A 371 0.39 -28.20 -1.93
C THR A 371 -1.08 -28.54 -1.64
N GLY A 372 -2.02 -27.75 -2.15
CA GLY A 372 -3.45 -27.89 -1.84
C GLY A 372 -3.83 -27.44 -0.42
N LEU A 373 -2.88 -26.90 0.36
CA LEU A 373 -3.14 -26.42 1.73
C LEU A 373 -4.19 -25.31 1.75
N ALA A 374 -4.27 -24.48 0.70
CA ALA A 374 -5.30 -23.45 0.60
C ALA A 374 -6.72 -24.04 0.65
N THR A 375 -6.98 -25.10 -0.12
CA THR A 375 -8.26 -25.82 -0.14
C THR A 375 -8.60 -26.38 1.24
N MET A 376 -7.63 -26.99 1.93
CA MET A 376 -7.82 -27.55 3.28
C MET A 376 -8.23 -26.47 4.31
N ILE A 377 -7.62 -25.28 4.23
CA ILE A 377 -7.99 -24.15 5.10
C ILE A 377 -9.41 -23.67 4.78
N GLY A 378 -9.76 -23.60 3.49
CA GLY A 378 -11.10 -23.19 3.04
C GLY A 378 -12.20 -24.12 3.56
N GLU A 379 -11.98 -25.43 3.51
CA GLU A 379 -12.95 -26.45 3.98
C GLU A 379 -13.28 -26.30 5.48
N GLN A 380 -12.28 -25.97 6.30
CA GLN A 380 -12.49 -25.71 7.74
C GLN A 380 -13.33 -24.44 8.00
N LEU A 381 -13.42 -23.56 7.01
CA LEU A 381 -14.13 -22.28 7.10
C LEU A 381 -15.47 -22.28 6.35
N GLN A 382 -15.95 -23.44 5.90
CA GLN A 382 -17.21 -23.59 5.16
C GLN A 382 -18.42 -23.02 5.91
N ALA A 383 -18.39 -23.02 7.25
CA ALA A 383 -19.43 -22.42 8.09
C ALA A 383 -19.65 -20.92 7.82
N LEU A 384 -18.63 -20.21 7.31
CA LEU A 384 -18.76 -18.81 6.91
C LEU A 384 -19.65 -18.62 5.67
N GLY A 385 -19.85 -19.67 4.85
CA GLY A 385 -20.70 -19.62 3.66
C GLY A 385 -22.19 -19.36 3.95
N ASN A 386 -22.62 -19.49 5.20
CA ASN A 386 -23.97 -19.13 5.62
C ASN A 386 -24.17 -17.61 5.80
N LEU A 387 -23.10 -16.82 5.80
CA LEU A 387 -23.18 -15.38 5.95
C LEU A 387 -23.45 -14.72 4.60
N PRO A 388 -24.29 -13.66 4.56
CA PRO A 388 -24.41 -12.83 3.36
C PRO A 388 -23.04 -12.24 2.96
N THR A 389 -22.77 -12.13 1.66
CA THR A 389 -21.50 -11.61 1.13
C THR A 389 -21.11 -10.26 1.75
N PHE A 390 -22.06 -9.34 1.91
CA PHE A 390 -21.83 -8.06 2.58
C PHE A 390 -21.30 -8.21 4.02
N ALA A 391 -21.81 -9.17 4.78
CA ALA A 391 -21.35 -9.42 6.15
C ALA A 391 -19.93 -10.00 6.17
N MET A 392 -19.59 -10.87 5.21
CA MET A 392 -18.21 -11.37 5.05
C MET A 392 -17.23 -10.24 4.73
N ILE A 393 -17.59 -9.34 3.79
CA ILE A 393 -16.76 -8.17 3.46
C ILE A 393 -16.54 -7.29 4.68
N MET A 394 -17.60 -6.92 5.40
CA MET A 394 -17.47 -6.09 6.61
C MET A 394 -16.61 -6.77 7.68
N LEU A 395 -16.81 -8.07 7.92
CA LEU A 395 -16.03 -8.82 8.90
C LEU A 395 -14.54 -8.82 8.53
N THR A 396 -14.23 -9.05 7.26
CA THR A 396 -12.87 -8.98 6.72
C THR A 396 -12.27 -7.59 6.91
N CYS A 397 -12.99 -6.53 6.53
CA CYS A 397 -12.53 -5.15 6.70
C CYS A 397 -12.24 -4.84 8.18
N VAL A 398 -13.15 -5.19 9.09
CA VAL A 398 -12.98 -4.97 10.54
C VAL A 398 -11.75 -5.71 11.04
N MET A 399 -11.64 -7.01 10.76
CA MET A 399 -10.53 -7.84 11.22
C MET A 399 -9.19 -7.26 10.78
N ILE A 400 -9.06 -6.92 9.50
CA ILE A 400 -7.80 -6.47 8.93
C ILE A 400 -7.45 -5.06 9.41
N THR A 401 -8.42 -4.14 9.45
CA THR A 401 -8.20 -2.78 9.93
C THR A 401 -7.68 -2.76 11.37
N PHE A 402 -8.18 -3.61 12.27
CA PHE A 402 -7.66 -3.67 13.64
C PHE A 402 -6.35 -4.47 13.74
N LEU A 403 -6.17 -5.53 12.95
CA LEU A 403 -4.93 -6.30 12.94
C LEU A 403 -3.74 -5.45 12.48
N THR A 404 -3.95 -4.60 11.47
CA THR A 404 -2.91 -3.75 10.90
C THR A 404 -2.46 -2.60 11.82
N GLU A 405 -3.17 -2.33 12.92
CA GLU A 405 -2.70 -1.37 13.94
C GLU A 405 -1.52 -1.90 14.76
N LEU A 406 -1.33 -3.23 14.75
CA LEU A 406 -0.33 -3.93 15.54
C LEU A 406 0.77 -4.59 14.69
N THR A 407 0.58 -4.61 13.37
CA THR A 407 1.38 -5.41 12.43
C THR A 407 1.72 -4.60 11.19
N SER A 408 2.68 -5.05 10.38
CA SER A 408 3.01 -4.41 9.11
C SER A 408 1.90 -4.62 8.08
N ASN A 409 1.42 -3.54 7.46
CA ASN A 409 0.37 -3.57 6.43
C ASN A 409 0.65 -4.61 5.33
N THR A 410 1.89 -4.64 4.82
CA THR A 410 2.30 -5.55 3.75
C THR A 410 2.32 -7.00 4.21
N ALA A 411 2.93 -7.27 5.37
CA ALA A 411 3.00 -8.63 5.90
C ALA A 411 1.61 -9.19 6.23
N THR A 412 0.73 -8.36 6.79
CA THR A 412 -0.67 -8.73 7.06
C THR A 412 -1.43 -9.03 5.78
N THR A 413 -1.23 -8.25 4.73
CA THR A 413 -1.83 -8.49 3.41
C THR A 413 -1.34 -9.82 2.83
N GLU A 414 -0.02 -10.04 2.78
CA GLU A 414 0.57 -11.25 2.21
C GLU A 414 0.17 -12.54 2.94
N MET A 415 0.00 -12.46 4.25
CA MET A 415 -0.43 -13.60 5.06
C MET A 415 -1.92 -13.91 4.89
N ILE A 416 -2.78 -12.89 4.87
CA ILE A 416 -4.23 -13.09 4.93
C ILE A 416 -4.86 -13.31 3.55
N LEU A 417 -4.33 -12.70 2.48
CA LEU A 417 -4.94 -12.78 1.16
C LEU A 417 -5.11 -14.21 0.63
N PRO A 418 -4.11 -15.11 0.73
CA PRO A 418 -4.30 -16.50 0.29
C PRO A 418 -5.40 -17.24 1.07
N VAL A 419 -5.54 -16.95 2.36
CA VAL A 419 -6.58 -17.53 3.21
C VAL A 419 -7.96 -17.02 2.78
N LEU A 420 -8.09 -15.71 2.54
CA LEU A 420 -9.36 -15.13 2.06
C LEU A 420 -9.75 -15.62 0.67
N ALA A 421 -8.78 -15.85 -0.21
CA ALA A 421 -9.02 -16.45 -1.52
C ALA A 421 -9.61 -17.87 -1.37
N ALA A 422 -9.03 -18.70 -0.50
CA ALA A 422 -9.54 -20.04 -0.23
C ALA A 422 -10.95 -20.03 0.36
N VAL A 423 -11.22 -19.13 1.32
CA VAL A 423 -12.56 -18.93 1.88
C VAL A 423 -13.54 -18.53 0.80
N ALA A 424 -13.17 -17.60 -0.08
CA ALA A 424 -14.06 -17.16 -1.16
C ALA A 424 -14.48 -18.33 -2.07
N VAL A 425 -13.52 -19.16 -2.49
CA VAL A 425 -13.79 -20.34 -3.33
C VAL A 425 -14.74 -21.31 -2.64
N VAL A 426 -14.48 -21.69 -1.39
CA VAL A 426 -15.31 -22.69 -0.66
C VAL A 426 -16.69 -22.15 -0.29
N THR A 427 -16.80 -20.84 -0.01
CA THR A 427 -18.08 -20.19 0.29
C THR A 427 -18.88 -19.81 -0.95
N GLY A 428 -18.34 -20.07 -2.14
CA GLY A 428 -18.99 -19.71 -3.40
C GLY A 428 -19.12 -18.21 -3.61
N THR A 429 -18.14 -17.43 -3.15
CA THR A 429 -18.08 -15.97 -3.32
C THR A 429 -16.97 -15.60 -4.30
N HIS A 430 -17.18 -14.57 -5.10
CA HIS A 430 -16.13 -14.05 -5.99
C HIS A 430 -14.88 -13.61 -5.18
N PRO A 431 -13.67 -14.14 -5.45
CA PRO A 431 -12.47 -13.89 -4.62
C PRO A 431 -12.12 -12.41 -4.40
N LEU A 432 -12.22 -11.60 -5.46
CA LEU A 432 -11.96 -10.15 -5.37
C LEU A 432 -12.85 -9.42 -4.36
N LEU A 433 -14.05 -9.94 -4.04
CA LEU A 433 -14.93 -9.32 -3.04
C LEU A 433 -14.37 -9.44 -1.63
N LEU A 434 -13.49 -10.39 -1.33
CA LEU A 434 -12.81 -10.47 -0.02
C LEU A 434 -11.39 -9.91 -0.07
N MET A 435 -10.67 -10.18 -1.17
CA MET A 435 -9.27 -9.80 -1.30
C MET A 435 -9.07 -8.28 -1.44
N ILE A 436 -9.86 -7.59 -2.29
CA ILE A 436 -9.73 -6.14 -2.47
C ILE A 436 -10.00 -5.37 -1.17
N PRO A 437 -11.14 -5.60 -0.47
CA PRO A 437 -11.40 -4.89 0.78
C PRO A 437 -10.34 -5.16 1.85
N ALA A 438 -9.86 -6.40 1.97
CA ALA A 438 -8.79 -6.74 2.91
C ALA A 438 -7.52 -5.93 2.64
N THR A 439 -7.09 -5.85 1.38
CA THR A 439 -5.90 -5.09 0.98
C THR A 439 -6.03 -3.60 1.31
N ILE A 440 -7.19 -3.01 1.00
CA ILE A 440 -7.42 -1.58 1.27
C ILE A 440 -7.50 -1.34 2.78
N SER A 441 -8.21 -2.19 3.52
CA SER A 441 -8.29 -2.15 4.99
C SER A 441 -6.93 -2.29 5.67
N ALA A 442 -5.99 -3.04 5.09
CA ALA A 442 -4.64 -3.19 5.63
C ALA A 442 -3.83 -1.87 5.58
N SER A 443 -4.25 -0.87 4.81
CA SER A 443 -3.63 0.45 4.83
C SER A 443 -4.43 1.50 5.63
N CYS A 444 -5.57 1.11 6.22
CA CYS A 444 -6.38 1.95 7.10
C CYS A 444 -5.92 1.84 8.57
N ALA A 445 -4.64 2.10 8.83
CA ALA A 445 -4.06 2.11 10.17
C ALA A 445 -3.97 3.55 10.71
N PHE A 446 -4.97 3.95 11.50
CA PHE A 446 -5.15 5.33 11.94
C PHE A 446 -5.03 5.53 13.47
N MET A 447 -4.91 4.47 14.28
CA MET A 447 -4.94 4.58 15.75
C MET A 447 -3.56 4.72 16.40
N MET A 448 -2.59 3.90 15.97
CA MET A 448 -1.32 3.75 16.69
C MET A 448 -0.14 4.40 15.94
N PRO A 449 0.75 5.16 16.62
CA PRO A 449 1.92 5.77 15.99
C PRO A 449 2.84 4.76 15.29
N VAL A 450 2.96 3.57 15.88
CA VAL A 450 3.81 2.48 15.38
C VAL A 450 3.21 1.72 14.19
N ALA A 451 1.92 1.90 13.91
CA ALA A 451 1.25 1.14 12.86
C ALA A 451 1.75 1.51 11.46
N THR A 452 2.04 2.79 11.23
CA THR A 452 2.60 3.23 9.94
C THR A 452 3.70 4.28 10.13
N PRO A 453 4.70 4.32 9.23
CA PRO A 453 5.74 5.35 9.29
C PRO A 453 5.22 6.79 9.26
N PRO A 454 4.20 7.18 8.45
CA PRO A 454 3.61 8.51 8.52
C PRO A 454 3.12 8.88 9.91
N ASN A 455 2.43 7.95 10.60
CA ASN A 455 1.94 8.17 11.96
C ASN A 455 3.11 8.37 12.93
N ALA A 456 4.17 7.57 12.82
CA ALA A 456 5.37 7.70 13.65
C ALA A 456 6.09 9.05 13.43
N ILE A 457 6.18 9.51 12.18
CA ILE A 457 6.84 10.77 11.81
C ILE A 457 6.09 11.96 12.41
N VAL A 458 4.75 12.00 12.29
CA VAL A 458 3.96 13.09 12.87
C VAL A 458 3.96 13.03 14.39
N PHE A 459 3.94 11.84 14.99
CA PHE A 459 4.08 11.68 16.44
C PHE A 459 5.44 12.19 16.94
N GLY A 460 6.50 11.97 16.15
CA GLY A 460 7.84 12.50 16.41
C GLY A 460 7.95 14.03 16.35
N SER A 461 6.92 14.74 15.89
CA SER A 461 6.86 16.22 15.98
C SER A 461 6.57 16.73 17.40
N GLU A 462 6.21 15.83 18.33
CA GLU A 462 5.82 16.14 19.72
C GLU A 462 4.58 17.06 19.84
N ARG A 463 3.78 17.18 18.76
CA ARG A 463 2.55 17.99 18.74
C ARG A 463 1.26 17.20 18.94
N ILE A 464 1.35 15.87 18.98
CA ILE A 464 0.21 14.96 19.07
C ILE A 464 0.46 13.96 20.20
N SER A 465 -0.55 13.69 21.01
CA SER A 465 -0.54 12.60 21.99
C SER A 465 -1.12 11.30 21.44
N ILE A 466 -0.76 10.16 22.05
CA ILE A 466 -1.29 8.84 21.63
C ILE A 466 -2.83 8.79 21.79
N GLU A 467 -3.36 9.39 22.85
CA GLU A 467 -4.81 9.39 23.13
C GLU A 467 -5.61 10.10 22.04
N GLU A 468 -5.08 11.22 21.54
CA GLU A 468 -5.68 12.00 20.46
C GLU A 468 -5.73 11.22 19.15
N MET A 469 -4.63 10.55 18.84
CA MET A 469 -4.52 9.71 17.65
C MET A 469 -5.48 8.52 17.72
N VAL A 470 -5.47 7.78 18.83
CA VAL A 470 -6.37 6.63 19.05
C VAL A 470 -7.83 7.05 19.01
N ARG A 471 -8.19 8.19 19.63
CA ARG A 471 -9.55 8.69 19.68
C ARG A 471 -10.10 8.91 18.28
N ILE A 472 -9.38 9.59 17.39
CA ILE A 472 -9.84 9.78 16.00
C ILE A 472 -9.74 8.49 15.20
N GLY A 473 -8.65 7.74 15.38
CA GLY A 473 -8.35 6.53 14.63
C GLY A 473 -9.47 5.49 14.71
N ILE A 474 -10.07 5.27 15.89
CA ILE A 474 -11.19 4.32 16.04
C ILE A 474 -12.37 4.70 15.15
N PHE A 475 -12.75 5.98 15.10
CA PHE A 475 -13.86 6.43 14.24
C PHE A 475 -13.49 6.32 12.76
N LEU A 476 -12.26 6.68 12.39
CA LEU A 476 -11.80 6.56 11.01
C LEU A 476 -11.73 5.10 10.55
N ASN A 477 -11.32 4.18 11.42
CA ASN A 477 -11.29 2.75 11.13
C ASN A 477 -12.71 2.23 10.85
N LEU A 478 -13.67 2.52 11.72
CA LEU A 478 -15.06 2.10 11.55
C LEU A 478 -15.73 2.73 10.32
N ILE A 479 -15.46 4.00 10.04
CA ILE A 479 -15.97 4.66 8.83
C ILE A 479 -15.29 4.08 7.59
N GLY A 480 -13.99 3.83 7.64
CA GLY A 480 -13.23 3.20 6.57
C GLY A 480 -13.82 1.86 6.17
N VAL A 481 -14.15 1.01 7.15
CA VAL A 481 -14.87 -0.27 6.91
C VAL A 481 -16.14 -0.05 6.10
N LEU A 482 -16.97 0.93 6.46
CA LEU A 482 -18.23 1.21 5.77
C LEU A 482 -17.99 1.74 4.35
N VAL A 483 -17.06 2.69 4.19
CA VAL A 483 -16.74 3.31 2.89
C VAL A 483 -16.16 2.26 1.93
N ILE A 484 -15.19 1.47 2.39
CA ILE A 484 -14.57 0.42 1.57
C ILE A 484 -15.61 -0.60 1.13
N THR A 485 -16.42 -1.09 2.08
CA THR A 485 -17.48 -2.07 1.78
C THR A 485 -18.47 -1.52 0.75
N ALA A 486 -18.93 -0.27 0.92
CA ALA A 486 -19.87 0.36 0.00
C ALA A 486 -19.28 0.55 -1.40
N ILE A 487 -18.05 1.07 -1.51
CA ILE A 487 -17.44 1.38 -2.80
C ILE A 487 -17.02 0.10 -3.54
N VAL A 488 -16.54 -0.94 -2.85
CA VAL A 488 -16.23 -2.21 -3.51
C VAL A 488 -17.50 -2.85 -4.08
N LEU A 489 -18.64 -2.78 -3.39
CA LEU A 489 -19.90 -3.28 -3.90
C LEU A 489 -20.51 -2.44 -5.03
N LEU A 490 -20.37 -1.11 -4.98
CA LEU A 490 -20.97 -0.20 -5.97
C LEU A 490 -20.10 -0.03 -7.22
N VAL A 491 -18.79 0.15 -7.04
CA VAL A 491 -17.84 0.45 -8.12
C VAL A 491 -17.06 -0.81 -8.50
N GLY A 492 -16.55 -1.55 -7.51
CA GLY A 492 -15.74 -2.74 -7.76
C GLY A 492 -16.48 -3.80 -8.58
N THR A 493 -17.77 -4.01 -8.32
CA THR A 493 -18.57 -4.95 -9.11
C THR A 493 -18.67 -4.59 -10.58
N THR A 494 -18.83 -3.30 -10.90
CA THR A 494 -18.88 -2.83 -12.29
C THR A 494 -17.53 -2.85 -12.98
N VAL A 495 -16.46 -2.40 -12.30
CA VAL A 495 -15.11 -2.27 -12.87
C VAL A 495 -14.48 -3.63 -13.15
N PHE A 496 -14.68 -4.59 -12.24
CA PHE A 496 -14.14 -5.95 -12.37
C PHE A 496 -15.14 -6.94 -12.97
N GLY A 497 -16.32 -6.49 -13.40
CA GLY A 497 -17.36 -7.35 -13.99
C GLY A 497 -17.83 -8.46 -13.04
N ILE A 498 -17.86 -8.19 -11.73
CA ILE A 498 -18.23 -9.17 -10.71
C ILE A 498 -19.75 -9.31 -10.73
N ASP A 499 -20.23 -10.52 -11.02
CA ASP A 499 -21.58 -10.94 -10.66
C ASP A 499 -21.54 -11.47 -9.22
N PRO A 500 -22.15 -10.79 -8.23
CA PRO A 500 -22.13 -11.24 -6.84
C PRO A 500 -22.87 -12.57 -6.62
N SER A 501 -23.67 -13.02 -7.59
CA SER A 501 -24.45 -14.25 -7.53
C SER A 501 -23.78 -15.46 -8.17
N MET A 502 -22.65 -15.28 -8.84
CA MET A 502 -21.93 -16.35 -9.52
C MET A 502 -20.45 -16.38 -9.14
N VAL A 503 -19.95 -17.60 -8.90
CA VAL A 503 -18.51 -17.85 -8.83
C VAL A 503 -17.99 -18.00 -10.26
N PRO A 504 -16.98 -17.23 -10.69
CA PRO A 504 -16.40 -17.40 -12.01
C PRO A 504 -15.76 -18.78 -12.16
N ASP A 505 -15.84 -19.35 -13.37
CA ASP A 505 -15.28 -20.69 -13.64
C ASP A 505 -13.79 -20.79 -13.31
N TRP A 506 -13.03 -19.71 -13.56
CA TRP A 506 -11.61 -19.63 -13.24
C TRP A 506 -11.32 -19.70 -11.73
N ALA A 507 -12.28 -19.38 -10.85
CA ALA A 507 -12.04 -19.46 -9.40
C ALA A 507 -11.85 -20.92 -8.93
N ASN A 508 -12.31 -21.89 -9.72
CA ASN A 508 -12.07 -23.31 -9.46
C ASN A 508 -10.62 -23.74 -9.75
N SER A 509 -9.84 -22.94 -10.51
CA SER A 509 -8.43 -23.26 -10.82
C SER A 509 -7.55 -23.31 -9.56
N MET A 510 -7.94 -22.57 -8.51
CA MET A 510 -7.26 -22.63 -7.21
C MET A 510 -7.35 -24.00 -6.54
N ALA A 511 -8.40 -24.79 -6.85
CA ALA A 511 -8.61 -26.12 -6.28
C ALA A 511 -7.84 -27.24 -7.01
N ALA A 512 -7.41 -27.01 -8.26
CA ALA A 512 -6.82 -28.02 -9.13
C ALA A 512 -5.30 -28.23 -8.94
N GLY A 513 -4.60 -27.27 -8.32
CA GLY A 513 -3.13 -27.28 -8.35
C GLY A 513 -2.56 -27.23 -9.78
N PRO A 514 -1.23 -27.31 -9.96
CA PRO A 514 -0.61 -27.22 -11.28
C PRO A 514 -0.91 -28.40 -12.22
N ASP A 515 -1.36 -29.54 -11.66
CA ASP A 515 -1.49 -30.82 -12.39
C ASP A 515 -2.94 -31.20 -12.74
N GLY A 516 -3.93 -30.37 -12.40
CA GLY A 516 -5.34 -30.58 -12.75
C GLY A 516 -6.19 -31.25 -11.66
#